data_AF-A0A7V6E8V5-F1
#
_entry.id   AF-A0A7V6E8V5-F1
#
_cell.length_a   1.000
_cell.length_b   1.000
_cell.length_c   1.000
_cell.angle_alpha   90.00
_cell.angle_beta   90.00
_cell.angle_gamma   90.00
#
_symmetry.space_group_name_H-M   'P 1'
#
loop_
_entity.id
_entity.type
_entity.pdbx_description
1 polymer ?
#
loop_
_entity_poly.entity_id
_entity_poly.type
_entity_poly.pdbx_seq_one_letter_code
_entity_poly.pdbx_strand_id
1 'polypeptide(L)'
;MAWEYSEKTKELFMNAVQGKPGTHLGEVENPDGVGEHGSIICGDAMRFTFRVEKHPTDPTKDVIVEAKYLTFGCTSAIASSEALCAILEEKRYTPIEALKIDNQTIVKYLGGLPSQKIHCSVMGAEALQAAVFDWAKKRGVDLRELGVDITPEEQHEGRIVCKCFSLTEPYLRRKIKELNLRTIQDIINATKAGGACGSCHHAPGGLQDLLDETWGRKEGAVETQKTPAFVPKGELSPYQFAKRVEGLVEEYVRPMLRKDGGDIEIMDIKDNLVYVHLRGACAGCVGAGMTLKMMVEQTLKEKLDERIKVIAV
;
A
#
# COMPACT_ATOMS: atom_id res chain seq x y z
N MET A 1 -3.33 16.05 9.07
CA MET A 1 -4.61 16.42 8.45
C MET A 1 -5.59 15.28 8.63
N ALA A 2 -6.83 15.56 9.01
CA ALA A 2 -7.89 14.56 9.05
C ALA A 2 -8.34 14.25 7.60
N TRP A 3 -8.56 12.98 7.28
CA TRP A 3 -9.10 12.58 5.98
C TRP A 3 -10.55 13.06 5.85
N GLU A 4 -10.92 13.62 4.69
CA GLU A 4 -12.31 13.99 4.43
C GLU A 4 -13.09 12.76 3.97
N TYR A 5 -13.85 12.18 4.90
CA TYR A 5 -14.79 11.11 4.61
C TYR A 5 -16.18 11.67 4.33
N SER A 6 -16.92 10.99 3.46
CA SER A 6 -18.35 11.23 3.27
C SER A 6 -19.12 10.95 4.57
N GLU A 7 -20.30 11.58 4.72
CA GLU A 7 -21.18 11.30 5.85
C GLU A 7 -21.59 9.84 5.92
N LYS A 8 -21.87 9.21 4.77
CA LYS A 8 -22.20 7.78 4.70
C LYS A 8 -21.07 6.88 5.19
N THR A 9 -19.81 7.21 4.87
CA THR A 9 -18.65 6.46 5.38
C THR A 9 -18.56 6.57 6.91
N LYS A 10 -18.73 7.78 7.45
CA LYS A 10 -18.70 8.00 8.90
C LYS A 10 -19.83 7.26 9.60
N GLU A 11 -21.05 7.32 9.05
CA GLU A 11 -22.23 6.68 9.59
C GLU A 11 -22.08 5.16 9.66
N LEU A 12 -21.70 4.51 8.54
CA LEU A 12 -21.51 3.05 8.50
C LEU A 12 -20.43 2.61 9.50
N PHE A 13 -19.31 3.32 9.56
CA PHE A 13 -18.27 3.06 10.54
C PHE A 13 -18.80 3.17 11.98
N MET A 14 -19.45 4.30 12.32
CA MET A 14 -19.94 4.55 13.67
C MET A 14 -21.00 3.53 14.09
N ASN A 15 -21.90 3.15 13.17
CA ASN A 15 -22.93 2.15 13.42
C ASN A 15 -22.30 0.77 13.71
N ALA A 16 -21.31 0.36 12.91
CA ALA A 16 -20.63 -0.91 13.07
C ALA A 16 -19.86 -0.99 14.40
N VAL A 17 -19.05 0.03 14.73
CA VAL A 17 -18.25 0.01 15.99
C VAL A 17 -19.11 0.15 17.25
N GLN A 18 -20.30 0.73 17.14
CA GLN A 18 -21.27 0.80 18.24
C GLN A 18 -22.13 -0.46 18.35
N GLY A 19 -21.99 -1.43 17.44
CA GLY A 19 -22.78 -2.66 17.44
C GLY A 19 -24.27 -2.40 17.24
N LYS A 20 -24.64 -1.41 16.41
CA LYS A 20 -26.06 -1.14 16.14
C LYS A 20 -26.70 -2.34 15.43
N PRO A 21 -27.98 -2.65 15.71
CA PRO A 21 -28.71 -3.68 14.98
C PRO A 21 -28.70 -3.42 13.47
N GLY A 22 -28.57 -4.48 12.68
CA GLY A 22 -28.51 -4.41 11.21
C GLY A 22 -27.11 -4.13 10.65
N THR A 23 -26.07 -4.18 11.48
CA THR A 23 -24.68 -4.18 11.03
C THR A 23 -24.13 -5.58 10.85
N HIS A 24 -23.08 -5.72 10.05
CA HIS A 24 -22.59 -7.02 9.58
C HIS A 24 -21.28 -7.46 10.25
N LEU A 25 -20.86 -6.76 11.31
CA LEU A 25 -19.64 -7.08 12.04
C LEU A 25 -19.79 -8.43 12.78
N GLY A 26 -18.93 -9.38 12.45
CA GLY A 26 -18.92 -10.73 13.03
C GLY A 26 -18.61 -11.81 12.01
N GLU A 27 -18.99 -13.04 12.32
CA GLU A 27 -18.89 -14.17 11.39
C GLU A 27 -20.25 -14.86 11.25
N VAL A 28 -20.51 -15.39 10.06
CA VAL A 28 -21.64 -16.29 9.83
C VAL A 28 -21.31 -17.66 10.41
N GLU A 29 -22.24 -18.25 11.17
CA GLU A 29 -22.08 -19.63 11.63
C GLU A 29 -22.20 -20.61 10.45
N ASN A 30 -21.24 -21.54 10.33
CA ASN A 30 -21.17 -22.52 9.23
C ASN A 30 -21.30 -21.88 7.83
N PRO A 31 -20.37 -20.99 7.45
CA PRO A 31 -20.48 -20.22 6.22
C PRO A 31 -20.30 -21.10 4.98
N ASP A 32 -21.10 -20.84 3.96
CA ASP A 32 -21.01 -21.50 2.66
C ASP A 32 -19.81 -20.97 1.86
N GLY A 33 -19.42 -19.71 2.05
CA GLY A 33 -18.22 -19.10 1.47
C GLY A 33 -17.39 -18.32 2.50
N VAL A 34 -16.07 -18.50 2.45
CA VAL A 34 -15.10 -17.85 3.34
C VAL A 34 -13.94 -17.29 2.52
N GLY A 35 -13.65 -16.00 2.69
CA GLY A 35 -12.57 -15.33 2.00
C GLY A 35 -11.75 -14.46 2.95
N GLU A 36 -10.44 -14.50 2.80
CA GLU A 36 -9.51 -13.71 3.60
C GLU A 36 -8.60 -12.89 2.70
N HIS A 37 -8.36 -11.65 3.07
CA HIS A 37 -7.41 -10.78 2.38
C HIS A 37 -6.69 -9.84 3.35
N GLY A 38 -5.46 -9.47 3.02
CA GLY A 38 -4.63 -8.59 3.83
C GLY A 38 -3.79 -9.32 4.88
N SER A 39 -3.14 -8.53 5.74
CA SER A 39 -2.24 -9.04 6.78
C SER A 39 -2.23 -8.09 7.97
N ILE A 40 -2.22 -8.64 9.18
CA ILE A 40 -2.09 -7.84 10.41
C ILE A 40 -0.80 -7.02 10.38
N ILE A 41 0.25 -7.52 9.72
CA ILE A 41 1.54 -6.83 9.58
C ILE A 41 1.41 -5.57 8.72
N CYS A 42 0.56 -5.58 7.69
CA CYS A 42 0.35 -4.41 6.82
C CYS A 42 -0.70 -3.44 7.38
N GLY A 43 -1.24 -3.72 8.57
CA GLY A 43 -2.19 -2.88 9.29
C GLY A 43 -3.64 -2.95 8.80
N ASP A 44 -3.93 -3.76 7.77
CA ASP A 44 -5.31 -4.04 7.35
C ASP A 44 -5.46 -5.53 7.01
N ALA A 45 -6.45 -6.19 7.60
CA ALA A 45 -6.84 -7.56 7.30
C ALA A 45 -8.36 -7.70 7.36
N MET A 46 -8.92 -8.56 6.51
CA MET A 46 -10.34 -8.83 6.44
C MET A 46 -10.59 -10.32 6.27
N ARG A 47 -11.55 -10.83 7.03
CA ARG A 47 -12.18 -12.13 6.84
C ARG A 47 -13.65 -11.87 6.53
N PHE A 48 -14.07 -12.33 5.37
CA PHE A 48 -15.42 -12.19 4.85
C PHE A 48 -16.09 -13.56 4.79
N THR A 49 -17.31 -13.64 5.27
CA THR A 49 -18.08 -14.88 5.34
C THR A 49 -19.50 -14.63 4.86
N PHE A 50 -20.06 -15.58 4.11
CA PHE A 50 -21.46 -15.51 3.72
C PHE A 50 -22.14 -16.88 3.73
N ARG A 51 -23.46 -16.84 3.82
CA ARG A 51 -24.36 -17.99 3.69
C ARG A 51 -25.33 -17.78 2.55
N VAL A 52 -25.64 -18.86 1.86
CA VAL A 52 -26.57 -18.85 0.73
C VAL A 52 -27.84 -19.61 1.03
N GLU A 53 -28.94 -19.14 0.46
CA GLU A 53 -30.11 -19.97 0.21
C GLU A 53 -29.82 -20.84 -1.01
N LYS A 54 -29.67 -22.14 -0.79
CA LYS A 54 -29.26 -23.10 -1.83
C LYS A 54 -30.43 -23.40 -2.75
N HIS A 55 -30.22 -23.23 -4.05
CA HIS A 55 -31.17 -23.71 -5.03
C HIS A 55 -31.11 -25.25 -5.09
N PRO A 56 -32.25 -25.95 -5.19
CA PRO A 56 -32.29 -27.41 -5.08
C PRO A 56 -31.46 -28.16 -6.13
N THR A 57 -31.38 -27.63 -7.34
CA THR A 57 -30.81 -28.33 -8.51
C THR A 57 -29.74 -27.54 -9.27
N ASP A 58 -29.63 -26.24 -9.04
CA ASP A 58 -28.84 -25.34 -9.88
C ASP A 58 -28.02 -24.41 -9.00
N PRO A 59 -26.77 -24.76 -8.69
CA PRO A 59 -25.95 -24.00 -7.76
C PRO A 59 -25.67 -22.57 -8.25
N THR A 60 -25.84 -22.28 -9.55
CA THR A 60 -25.64 -20.92 -10.08
C THR A 60 -26.73 -19.93 -9.64
N LYS A 61 -27.85 -20.46 -9.11
CA LYS A 61 -28.99 -19.71 -8.57
C LYS A 61 -29.02 -19.66 -7.05
N ASP A 62 -27.98 -20.14 -6.38
CA ASP A 62 -27.81 -19.92 -4.94
C ASP A 62 -27.79 -18.40 -4.66
N VAL A 63 -28.50 -17.93 -3.64
CA VAL A 63 -28.62 -16.49 -3.33
C VAL A 63 -27.96 -16.19 -2.00
N ILE A 64 -27.11 -15.16 -1.93
CA ILE A 64 -26.52 -14.71 -0.68
C ILE A 64 -27.61 -14.08 0.19
N VAL A 65 -27.82 -14.64 1.39
CA VAL A 65 -28.87 -14.20 2.32
C VAL A 65 -28.33 -13.63 3.63
N GLU A 66 -27.06 -13.89 3.93
CA GLU A 66 -26.38 -13.35 5.10
C GLU A 66 -24.90 -13.20 4.77
N ALA A 67 -24.35 -12.01 5.01
CA ALA A 67 -22.95 -11.68 4.82
C ALA A 67 -22.40 -11.00 6.07
N LYS A 68 -21.27 -11.47 6.59
CA LYS A 68 -20.60 -10.88 7.74
C LYS A 68 -19.10 -10.76 7.53
N TYR A 69 -18.50 -9.83 8.24
CA TYR A 69 -17.06 -9.61 8.19
C TYR A 69 -16.44 -9.44 9.57
N LEU A 70 -15.21 -9.92 9.69
CA LEU A 70 -14.26 -9.45 10.68
C LEU A 70 -13.19 -8.64 9.96
N THR A 71 -12.87 -7.47 10.47
CA THR A 71 -11.79 -6.65 9.90
C THR A 71 -10.95 -6.03 10.99
N PHE A 72 -9.64 -6.07 10.78
CA PHE A 72 -8.68 -5.26 11.50
C PHE A 72 -8.22 -4.18 10.53
N GLY A 73 -8.45 -2.90 10.86
CA GLY A 73 -8.07 -1.83 9.96
C GLY A 73 -8.63 -0.48 10.38
N CYS A 74 -8.43 0.50 9.51
CA CYS A 74 -8.88 1.87 9.73
C CYS A 74 -10.40 2.07 9.47
N THR A 75 -10.91 3.28 9.72
CA THR A 75 -12.29 3.70 9.43
C THR A 75 -12.77 3.27 8.03
N SER A 76 -11.93 3.44 7.00
CA SER A 76 -12.28 3.05 5.62
C SER A 76 -12.37 1.55 5.42
N ALA A 77 -11.63 0.74 6.18
CA ALA A 77 -11.67 -0.71 6.09
C ALA A 77 -13.00 -1.25 6.63
N ILE A 78 -13.41 -0.78 7.81
CA ILE A 78 -14.70 -1.14 8.41
C ILE A 78 -15.85 -0.66 7.52
N ALA A 79 -15.84 0.62 7.11
CA ALA A 79 -16.91 1.14 6.26
C ALA A 79 -17.00 0.44 4.90
N SER A 80 -15.87 0.10 4.27
CA SER A 80 -15.87 -0.65 2.99
C SER A 80 -16.39 -2.07 3.16
N SER A 81 -16.05 -2.73 4.27
CA SER A 81 -16.53 -4.08 4.59
C SER A 81 -18.04 -4.09 4.88
N GLU A 82 -18.52 -3.11 5.65
CA GLU A 82 -19.94 -2.91 5.92
C GLU A 82 -20.73 -2.63 4.64
N ALA A 83 -20.21 -1.74 3.79
CA ALA A 83 -20.81 -1.43 2.49
C ALA A 83 -20.90 -2.67 1.60
N LEU A 84 -19.86 -3.50 1.56
CA LEU A 84 -19.86 -4.74 0.79
C LEU A 84 -21.00 -5.67 1.23
N CYS A 85 -21.14 -5.94 2.52
CA CYS A 85 -22.22 -6.78 3.04
C CYS A 85 -23.60 -6.19 2.70
N ALA A 86 -23.80 -4.89 2.95
CA ALA A 86 -25.06 -4.23 2.66
C ALA A 86 -25.44 -4.32 1.17
N ILE A 87 -24.48 -4.09 0.25
CA ILE A 87 -24.71 -4.22 -1.20
C ILE A 87 -25.16 -5.63 -1.58
N LEU A 88 -24.55 -6.66 -0.97
CA LEU A 88 -24.85 -8.06 -1.25
C LEU A 88 -26.26 -8.44 -0.84
N GLU A 89 -26.64 -8.07 0.37
CA GLU A 89 -27.95 -8.40 0.94
C GLU A 89 -29.09 -7.57 0.32
N GLU A 90 -28.88 -6.25 0.13
CA GLU A 90 -29.88 -5.36 -0.49
C GLU A 90 -30.29 -5.82 -1.90
N LYS A 91 -29.33 -6.35 -2.66
CA LYS A 91 -29.55 -6.77 -4.05
C LYS A 91 -29.79 -8.26 -4.22
N ARG A 92 -29.67 -9.05 -3.14
CA ARG A 92 -29.82 -10.52 -3.16
C ARG A 92 -28.99 -11.16 -4.28
N TYR A 93 -27.70 -10.80 -4.35
CA TYR A 93 -26.82 -11.33 -5.40
C TYR A 93 -26.61 -12.85 -5.25
N THR A 94 -26.50 -13.53 -6.38
CA THR A 94 -25.87 -14.85 -6.42
C THR A 94 -24.34 -14.71 -6.21
N PRO A 95 -23.63 -15.75 -5.73
CA PRO A 95 -22.17 -15.70 -5.62
C PRO A 95 -21.47 -15.36 -6.93
N ILE A 96 -22.01 -15.83 -8.07
CA ILE A 96 -21.43 -15.56 -9.39
C ILE A 96 -21.64 -14.09 -9.79
N GLU A 97 -22.83 -13.53 -9.55
CA GLU A 97 -23.08 -12.11 -9.82
C GLU A 97 -22.28 -11.19 -8.89
N ALA A 98 -22.05 -11.62 -7.66
CA ALA A 98 -21.25 -10.90 -6.69
C ALA A 98 -19.82 -10.64 -7.19
N LEU A 99 -19.26 -11.51 -8.03
CA LEU A 99 -17.94 -11.29 -8.65
C LEU A 99 -17.85 -10.02 -9.52
N LYS A 100 -18.99 -9.47 -9.96
CA LYS A 100 -19.04 -8.19 -10.69
C LYS A 100 -18.88 -6.98 -9.77
N ILE A 101 -18.96 -7.16 -8.45
CA ILE A 101 -18.73 -6.09 -7.47
C ILE A 101 -17.23 -5.79 -7.42
N ASP A 102 -16.86 -4.68 -8.04
CA ASP A 102 -15.51 -4.14 -7.99
C ASP A 102 -15.35 -3.12 -6.85
N ASN A 103 -14.12 -2.65 -6.68
CA ASN A 103 -13.80 -1.64 -5.68
C ASN A 103 -14.57 -0.32 -5.92
N GLN A 104 -14.82 0.04 -7.19
CA GLN A 104 -15.56 1.26 -7.55
C GLN A 104 -17.03 1.20 -7.11
N THR A 105 -17.64 0.01 -7.15
CA THR A 105 -19.00 -0.21 -6.64
C THR A 105 -19.07 0.10 -5.15
N ILE A 106 -18.08 -0.34 -4.37
CA ILE A 106 -17.98 -0.06 -2.93
C ILE A 106 -17.72 1.44 -2.70
N VAL A 107 -16.76 2.05 -3.40
CA VAL A 107 -16.46 3.49 -3.30
C VAL A 107 -17.70 4.34 -3.62
N LYS A 108 -18.43 4.00 -4.67
CA LYS A 108 -19.67 4.69 -5.07
C LYS A 108 -20.75 4.52 -4.01
N TYR A 109 -20.91 3.32 -3.44
CA TYR A 109 -21.88 3.11 -2.36
C TYR A 109 -21.56 3.97 -1.15
N LEU A 110 -20.28 4.15 -0.82
CA LEU A 110 -19.81 5.01 0.27
C LEU A 110 -19.95 6.51 -0.02
N GLY A 111 -20.30 6.93 -1.24
CA GLY A 111 -20.32 8.34 -1.63
C GLY A 111 -18.91 8.92 -1.84
N GLY A 112 -17.94 8.06 -2.16
CA GLY A 112 -16.54 8.41 -2.37
C GLY A 112 -15.63 7.99 -1.23
N LEU A 113 -14.35 7.81 -1.56
CA LEU A 113 -13.25 7.60 -0.61
C LEU A 113 -12.06 8.44 -1.06
N PRO A 114 -11.26 8.99 -0.12
CA PRO A 114 -9.98 9.59 -0.44
C PRO A 114 -9.09 8.62 -1.22
N SER A 115 -8.32 9.12 -2.19
CA SER A 115 -7.50 8.27 -3.08
C SER A 115 -6.53 7.38 -2.28
N GLN A 116 -5.98 7.89 -1.19
CA GLN A 116 -5.06 7.16 -0.29
C GLN A 116 -5.74 6.03 0.49
N LYS A 117 -7.07 5.95 0.46
CA LYS A 117 -7.89 4.93 1.16
C LYS A 117 -8.57 3.94 0.21
N ILE A 118 -8.31 4.03 -1.09
CA ILE A 118 -8.90 3.15 -2.10
C ILE A 118 -8.54 1.67 -1.85
N HIS A 119 -7.36 1.36 -1.33
CA HIS A 119 -6.97 0.00 -0.93
C HIS A 119 -8.03 -0.71 -0.06
N CYS A 120 -8.73 0.00 0.83
CA CYS A 120 -9.77 -0.62 1.67
C CYS A 120 -10.94 -1.17 0.86
N SER A 121 -11.30 -0.51 -0.25
CA SER A 121 -12.32 -1.01 -1.18
C SER A 121 -11.81 -2.16 -2.04
N VAL A 122 -10.53 -2.14 -2.44
CA VAL A 122 -9.88 -3.24 -3.17
C VAL A 122 -9.83 -4.49 -2.30
N MET A 123 -9.42 -4.36 -1.04
CA MET A 123 -9.37 -5.46 -0.07
C MET A 123 -10.74 -6.14 0.09
N GLY A 124 -11.83 -5.37 0.18
CA GLY A 124 -13.18 -5.91 0.27
C GLY A 124 -13.56 -6.74 -0.96
N ALA A 125 -13.28 -6.23 -2.17
CA ALA A 125 -13.55 -6.95 -3.41
C ALA A 125 -12.71 -8.25 -3.52
N GLU A 126 -11.42 -8.22 -3.13
CA GLU A 126 -10.59 -9.42 -3.12
C GLU A 126 -11.09 -10.47 -2.12
N ALA A 127 -11.49 -10.04 -0.92
CA ALA A 127 -12.05 -10.95 0.09
C ALA A 127 -13.35 -11.59 -0.39
N LEU A 128 -14.21 -10.85 -1.11
CA LEU A 128 -15.40 -11.41 -1.75
C LEU A 128 -15.03 -12.45 -2.82
N GLN A 129 -14.09 -12.15 -3.71
CA GLN A 129 -13.64 -13.11 -4.74
C GLN A 129 -13.12 -14.40 -4.12
N ALA A 130 -12.31 -14.30 -3.07
CA ALA A 130 -11.81 -15.46 -2.32
C ALA A 130 -12.97 -16.26 -1.70
N ALA A 131 -13.97 -15.60 -1.14
CA ALA A 131 -15.13 -16.26 -0.53
C ALA A 131 -16.01 -16.97 -1.56
N VAL A 132 -16.22 -16.37 -2.74
CA VAL A 132 -16.96 -17.01 -3.84
C VAL A 132 -16.20 -18.22 -4.36
N PHE A 133 -14.87 -18.15 -4.44
CA PHE A 133 -14.07 -19.31 -4.84
C PHE A 133 -14.18 -20.47 -3.85
N ASP A 134 -14.09 -20.19 -2.54
CA ASP A 134 -14.30 -21.20 -1.50
C ASP A 134 -15.71 -21.82 -1.57
N TRP A 135 -16.74 -21.00 -1.78
CA TRP A 135 -18.10 -21.48 -2.02
C TRP A 135 -18.17 -22.38 -3.26
N ALA A 136 -17.62 -21.96 -4.39
CA ALA A 136 -17.66 -22.72 -5.64
C ALA A 136 -17.02 -24.10 -5.47
N LYS A 137 -15.87 -24.17 -4.78
CA LYS A 137 -15.19 -25.42 -4.44
C LYS A 137 -16.05 -26.31 -3.55
N LYS A 138 -16.67 -25.77 -2.51
CA LYS A 138 -17.57 -26.53 -1.59
C LYS A 138 -18.85 -27.00 -2.28
N ARG A 139 -19.38 -26.18 -3.19
CA ARG A 139 -20.65 -26.42 -3.89
C ARG A 139 -20.50 -27.30 -5.13
N GLY A 140 -19.27 -27.46 -5.64
CA GLY A 140 -18.97 -28.24 -6.85
C GLY A 140 -19.26 -27.47 -8.14
N VAL A 141 -19.07 -26.14 -8.13
CA VAL A 141 -19.25 -25.27 -9.29
C VAL A 141 -17.91 -25.03 -9.95
N ASP A 142 -17.79 -25.35 -11.24
CA ASP A 142 -16.62 -24.96 -12.03
C ASP A 142 -16.79 -23.52 -12.55
N LEU A 143 -16.05 -22.59 -11.95
CA LEU A 143 -16.07 -21.19 -12.35
C LEU A 143 -15.49 -20.98 -13.77
N ARG A 144 -14.60 -21.85 -14.23
CA ARG A 144 -13.97 -21.72 -15.56
C ARG A 144 -14.99 -21.96 -16.68
N GLU A 145 -15.90 -22.91 -16.49
CA GLU A 145 -17.00 -23.17 -17.43
C GLU A 145 -17.96 -21.98 -17.54
N LEU A 146 -18.04 -21.17 -16.48
CA LEU A 146 -18.85 -19.95 -16.43
C LEU A 146 -18.12 -18.71 -16.99
N GLY A 147 -16.94 -18.90 -17.58
CA GLY A 147 -16.13 -17.80 -18.13
C GLY A 147 -15.48 -16.92 -17.06
N VAL A 148 -15.40 -17.41 -15.82
CA VAL A 148 -14.76 -16.72 -14.69
C VAL A 148 -13.36 -17.32 -14.53
N ASP A 149 -12.37 -16.66 -15.12
CA ASP A 149 -10.96 -17.06 -15.00
C ASP A 149 -10.35 -16.43 -13.73
N ILE A 150 -10.54 -17.10 -12.61
CA ILE A 150 -9.90 -16.74 -11.34
C ILE A 150 -8.86 -17.82 -11.05
N THR A 151 -7.59 -17.51 -11.21
CA THR A 151 -6.45 -18.36 -10.85
C THR A 151 -6.08 -18.13 -9.38
N PRO A 152 -6.36 -19.07 -8.46
CA PRO A 152 -5.96 -18.95 -7.05
C PRO A 152 -4.45 -19.07 -6.87
N GLU A 153 -3.78 -19.84 -7.74
CA GLU A 153 -2.37 -20.19 -7.62
C GLU A 153 -1.42 -19.02 -7.94
N GLU A 154 -1.83 -18.04 -8.74
CA GLU A 154 -1.00 -16.88 -9.10
C GLU A 154 -0.92 -15.81 -8.00
N GLN A 155 -1.67 -15.95 -6.90
CA GLN A 155 -1.70 -14.95 -5.83
C GLN A 155 -0.43 -14.98 -4.95
N HIS A 156 0.27 -16.12 -4.90
CA HIS A 156 1.42 -16.32 -3.99
C HIS A 156 2.69 -16.82 -4.68
N GLU A 157 2.60 -17.32 -5.91
CA GLU A 157 3.76 -17.76 -6.69
C GLU A 157 4.27 -16.60 -7.54
N GLY A 158 5.49 -16.14 -7.28
CA GLY A 158 6.14 -15.12 -8.09
C GLY A 158 7.21 -14.35 -7.36
N ARG A 159 7.98 -13.57 -8.11
CA ARG A 159 9.00 -12.69 -7.55
C ARG A 159 8.34 -11.63 -6.65
N ILE A 160 8.83 -11.49 -5.42
CA ILE A 160 8.39 -10.41 -4.52
C ILE A 160 8.94 -9.08 -5.03
N VAL A 161 8.05 -8.13 -5.33
CA VAL A 161 8.40 -6.78 -5.78
C VAL A 161 8.41 -5.83 -4.59
N CYS A 162 7.37 -5.86 -3.75
CA CYS A 162 7.32 -5.05 -2.54
C CYS A 162 7.55 -5.92 -1.30
N LYS A 163 8.77 -5.84 -0.73
CA LYS A 163 9.14 -6.63 0.45
C LYS A 163 8.43 -6.20 1.73
N CYS A 164 8.06 -4.91 1.87
CA CYS A 164 7.39 -4.41 3.07
C CYS A 164 5.99 -5.00 3.26
N PHE A 165 5.28 -5.23 2.15
CA PHE A 165 3.91 -5.73 2.14
C PHE A 165 3.80 -7.12 1.51
N SER A 166 4.93 -7.77 1.24
CA SER A 166 5.05 -9.09 0.61
C SER A 166 4.25 -9.25 -0.68
N LEU A 167 4.21 -8.21 -1.52
CA LEU A 167 3.43 -8.22 -2.76
C LEU A 167 4.26 -8.73 -3.94
N THR A 168 3.69 -9.68 -4.67
CA THR A 168 4.31 -10.38 -5.78
C THR A 168 4.08 -9.67 -7.11
N GLU A 169 4.96 -9.92 -8.06
CA GLU A 169 4.85 -9.39 -9.42
C GLU A 169 3.54 -9.79 -10.12
N PRO A 170 3.09 -11.06 -10.12
CA PRO A 170 1.83 -11.43 -10.77
C PRO A 170 0.62 -10.70 -10.19
N TYR A 171 0.54 -10.61 -8.85
CA TYR A 171 -0.50 -9.82 -8.18
C TYR A 171 -0.50 -8.36 -8.63
N LEU A 172 0.67 -7.72 -8.64
CA LEU A 172 0.78 -6.31 -9.03
C LEU A 172 0.43 -6.09 -10.50
N ARG A 173 0.89 -6.95 -11.41
CA ARG A 173 0.55 -6.87 -12.84
C ARG A 173 -0.95 -7.02 -13.07
N ARG A 174 -1.58 -7.98 -12.39
CA ARG A 174 -3.03 -8.17 -12.43
C ARG A 174 -3.75 -6.90 -11.99
N LYS A 175 -3.40 -6.35 -10.82
CA LYS A 175 -4.04 -5.14 -10.29
C LYS A 175 -3.78 -3.89 -11.13
N ILE A 176 -2.59 -3.75 -11.71
CA ILE A 176 -2.29 -2.67 -12.65
C ILE A 176 -3.27 -2.70 -13.83
N LYS A 177 -3.52 -3.89 -14.41
CA LYS A 177 -4.44 -4.07 -15.54
C LYS A 177 -5.90 -3.87 -15.13
N GLU A 178 -6.36 -4.62 -14.13
CA GLU A 178 -7.77 -4.64 -13.70
C GLU A 178 -8.25 -3.27 -13.25
N LEU A 179 -7.43 -2.55 -12.48
CA LEU A 179 -7.78 -1.24 -11.93
C LEU A 179 -7.30 -0.08 -12.81
N ASN A 180 -6.75 -0.37 -14.00
CA ASN A 180 -6.22 0.61 -14.94
C ASN A 180 -5.22 1.60 -14.28
N LEU A 181 -4.34 1.10 -13.41
CA LEU A 181 -3.39 1.93 -12.64
C LEU A 181 -2.31 2.46 -13.56
N ARG A 182 -2.07 3.78 -13.56
CA ARG A 182 -1.18 4.44 -14.53
C ARG A 182 0.09 5.01 -13.92
N THR A 183 0.12 5.16 -12.60
CA THR A 183 1.25 5.75 -11.87
C THR A 183 1.64 4.90 -10.67
N ILE A 184 2.86 5.07 -10.17
CA ILE A 184 3.31 4.45 -8.92
C ILE A 184 2.38 4.86 -7.76
N GLN A 185 1.88 6.09 -7.76
CA GLN A 185 0.96 6.56 -6.73
C GLN A 185 -0.39 5.83 -6.79
N ASP A 186 -0.90 5.51 -7.99
CA ASP A 186 -2.11 4.72 -8.15
C ASP A 186 -1.91 3.31 -7.57
N ILE A 187 -0.74 2.71 -7.81
CA ILE A 187 -0.37 1.41 -7.22
C ILE A 187 -0.32 1.49 -5.70
N ILE A 188 0.34 2.50 -5.12
CA ILE A 188 0.40 2.70 -3.66
C ILE A 188 -1.01 2.83 -3.09
N ASN A 189 -1.84 3.66 -3.71
CA ASN A 189 -3.20 3.94 -3.23
C ASN A 189 -4.12 2.72 -3.28
N ALA A 190 -3.97 1.88 -4.31
CA ALA A 190 -4.82 0.70 -4.52
C ALA A 190 -4.30 -0.56 -3.79
N THR A 191 -2.99 -0.72 -3.66
CA THR A 191 -2.36 -1.99 -3.20
C THR A 191 -1.44 -1.83 -1.99
N LYS A 192 -1.15 -0.60 -1.55
CA LYS A 192 -0.08 -0.23 -0.60
C LYS A 192 1.35 -0.47 -1.09
N ALA A 193 1.57 -1.17 -2.21
CA ALA A 193 2.91 -1.48 -2.68
C ALA A 193 3.73 -0.20 -2.88
N GLY A 194 4.90 -0.13 -2.25
CA GLY A 194 5.79 1.03 -2.33
C GLY A 194 5.44 2.20 -1.40
N GLY A 195 4.37 2.11 -0.60
CA GLY A 195 3.97 3.18 0.33
C GLY A 195 4.77 3.25 1.64
N ALA A 196 5.63 2.26 1.92
CA ALA A 196 6.41 2.19 3.16
C ALA A 196 7.83 2.76 3.00
N CYS A 197 8.73 2.05 2.29
CA CYS A 197 10.14 2.47 2.14
C CYS A 197 10.51 2.97 0.74
N GLY A 198 9.59 2.91 -0.23
CA GLY A 198 9.84 3.34 -1.62
C GLY A 198 10.84 2.51 -2.45
N SER A 199 11.59 1.59 -1.84
CA SER A 199 12.70 0.87 -2.52
C SER A 199 12.32 0.11 -3.79
N CYS A 200 11.06 -0.29 -3.94
CA CYS A 200 10.57 -1.02 -5.11
C CYS A 200 10.12 -0.13 -6.27
N HIS A 201 10.14 1.21 -6.14
CA HIS A 201 9.60 2.12 -7.16
C HIS A 201 10.36 2.01 -8.49
N HIS A 202 11.69 2.12 -8.43
CA HIS A 202 12.58 2.15 -9.59
C HIS A 202 13.72 1.11 -9.51
N ALA A 203 13.60 0.13 -8.62
CA ALA A 203 14.49 -1.03 -8.64
C ALA A 203 14.26 -1.85 -9.94
N PRO A 204 15.25 -2.62 -10.42
CA PRO A 204 15.04 -3.52 -11.55
C PRO A 204 13.90 -4.51 -11.31
N GLY A 205 12.93 -4.55 -12.22
CA GLY A 205 11.65 -5.23 -12.06
C GLY A 205 10.75 -4.57 -11.01
N GLY A 206 10.91 -3.28 -10.77
CA GLY A 206 10.14 -2.51 -9.79
C GLY A 206 8.77 -2.06 -10.32
N LEU A 207 8.07 -1.24 -9.55
CA LEU A 207 6.73 -0.76 -9.91
C LEU A 207 6.70 0.00 -11.24
N GLN A 208 7.73 0.80 -11.53
CA GLN A 208 7.83 1.50 -12.81
C GLN A 208 7.98 0.55 -13.99
N ASP A 209 8.81 -0.48 -13.85
CA ASP A 209 9.01 -1.48 -14.92
C ASP A 209 7.70 -2.24 -15.17
N LEU A 210 6.96 -2.60 -14.12
CA LEU A 210 5.64 -3.22 -14.28
C LEU A 210 4.64 -2.32 -15.02
N LEU A 211 4.65 -1.01 -14.75
CA LEU A 211 3.80 -0.03 -15.45
C LEU A 211 4.20 0.10 -16.93
N ASP A 212 5.49 0.28 -17.19
CA ASP A 212 6.06 0.44 -18.54
C ASP A 212 5.78 -0.79 -19.40
N GLU A 213 5.93 -1.99 -18.85
CA GLU A 213 5.67 -3.24 -19.55
C GLU A 213 4.17 -3.48 -19.78
N THR A 214 3.30 -3.02 -18.87
CA THR A 214 1.86 -3.23 -18.97
C THR A 214 1.21 -2.27 -19.97
N TRP A 215 1.61 -1.00 -19.96
CA TRP A 215 0.97 0.06 -20.76
C TRP A 215 1.79 0.52 -21.95
N GLY A 216 3.00 -0.01 -22.13
CA GLY A 216 4.01 0.56 -22.99
C GLY A 216 4.65 1.80 -22.36
N ARG A 217 5.90 2.10 -22.74
CA ARG A 217 6.49 3.39 -22.39
C ARG A 217 5.66 4.50 -23.03
N LYS A 218 5.15 5.42 -22.21
CA LYS A 218 4.70 6.72 -22.73
C LYS A 218 5.91 7.44 -23.31
N GLU A 219 6.02 7.51 -24.63
CA GLU A 219 6.82 8.54 -25.29
C GLU A 219 6.16 9.89 -24.99
N GLY A 220 6.65 10.57 -23.94
CA GLY A 220 6.12 11.88 -23.55
C GLY A 220 6.17 12.20 -22.05
N ALA A 221 7.30 11.95 -21.40
CA ALA A 221 7.78 12.70 -20.23
C ALA A 221 9.27 12.35 -19.99
N VAL A 222 10.09 12.49 -21.03
CA VAL A 222 11.54 12.58 -20.89
C VAL A 222 11.97 13.79 -21.73
N GLU A 223 12.09 14.95 -21.09
CA GLU A 223 13.06 15.91 -21.57
C GLU A 223 14.44 15.33 -21.25
N THR A 224 15.00 14.74 -22.31
CA THR A 224 16.40 14.71 -22.72
C THR A 224 17.45 14.51 -21.60
N GLN A 225 18.34 13.52 -21.69
CA GLN A 225 19.22 13.32 -22.85
C GLN A 225 19.64 11.85 -23.01
N LYS A 226 19.83 11.48 -24.28
CA LYS A 226 20.28 10.18 -24.78
C LYS A 226 21.66 9.82 -24.23
N THR A 227 21.77 8.58 -23.76
CA THR A 227 22.98 7.82 -23.43
C THR A 227 23.91 7.64 -24.63
N PRO A 228 25.19 7.29 -24.39
CA PRO A 228 25.68 6.09 -25.05
C PRO A 228 26.15 5.01 -24.06
N ALA A 229 25.79 3.78 -24.43
CA ALA A 229 26.30 2.48 -24.02
C ALA A 229 26.06 2.01 -22.56
N PHE A 230 25.36 0.88 -22.48
CA PHE A 230 25.02 0.14 -21.27
C PHE A 230 26.21 -0.73 -20.79
N VAL A 231 26.65 -0.50 -19.54
CA VAL A 231 27.46 -1.39 -18.67
C VAL A 231 27.02 -1.08 -17.20
N PRO A 232 26.93 -2.05 -16.25
CA PRO A 232 25.90 -2.03 -15.20
C PRO A 232 26.26 -1.38 -13.83
N LYS A 233 25.20 -0.89 -13.12
CA LYS A 233 24.98 -0.59 -11.65
C LYS A 233 25.82 0.49 -10.92
N GLY A 234 25.19 1.22 -9.97
CA GLY A 234 25.89 1.78 -8.80
C GLY A 234 25.16 2.87 -7.99
N GLU A 235 25.02 2.66 -6.67
CA GLU A 235 24.91 3.75 -5.68
C GLU A 235 26.06 4.76 -5.88
N LEU A 236 25.88 6.01 -5.40
CA LEU A 236 26.96 7.00 -5.37
C LEU A 236 28.23 6.31 -4.83
N SER A 237 29.35 6.35 -5.58
CA SER A 237 30.60 5.80 -5.06
C SER A 237 30.93 6.47 -3.72
N PRO A 238 31.61 5.80 -2.77
CA PRO A 238 31.94 6.38 -1.47
C PRO A 238 32.58 7.77 -1.57
N TYR A 239 33.41 7.99 -2.59
CA TYR A 239 34.00 9.30 -2.89
C TYR A 239 32.98 10.36 -3.33
N GLN A 240 32.04 10.01 -4.22
CA GLN A 240 30.99 10.93 -4.67
C GLN A 240 29.96 11.23 -3.59
N PHE A 241 29.68 10.25 -2.73
CA PHE A 241 28.83 10.42 -1.57
C PHE A 241 29.50 11.36 -0.55
N ALA A 242 30.75 11.08 -0.17
CA ALA A 242 31.51 11.93 0.75
C ALA A 242 31.62 13.38 0.25
N LYS A 243 31.97 13.57 -1.02
CA LYS A 243 32.08 14.91 -1.63
C LYS A 243 30.76 15.69 -1.62
N ARG A 244 29.62 15.00 -1.76
CA ARG A 244 28.29 15.63 -1.65
C ARG A 244 27.92 15.96 -0.21
N VAL A 245 28.23 15.09 0.75
CA VAL A 245 28.06 15.38 2.18
C VAL A 245 28.87 16.61 2.57
N GLU A 246 30.16 16.66 2.20
CA GLU A 246 31.03 17.81 2.45
C GLU A 246 30.47 19.10 1.86
N GLY A 247 30.02 19.07 0.59
CA GLY A 247 29.43 20.24 -0.06
C GLY A 247 28.17 20.75 0.64
N LEU A 248 27.28 19.84 1.05
CA LEU A 248 26.05 20.21 1.76
C LEU A 248 26.32 20.74 3.17
N VAL A 249 27.32 20.17 3.86
CA VAL A 249 27.74 20.67 5.17
C VAL A 249 28.31 22.09 5.05
N GLU A 250 29.13 22.36 4.04
CA GLU A 250 29.70 23.70 3.81
C GLU A 250 28.65 24.74 3.41
N GLU A 251 27.70 24.36 2.55
CA GLU A 251 26.70 25.29 2.00
C GLU A 251 25.55 25.57 2.97
N TYR A 252 25.10 24.58 3.74
CA TYR A 252 23.88 24.69 4.55
C TYR A 252 24.10 24.59 6.06
N VAL A 253 25.04 23.77 6.51
CA VAL A 253 25.19 23.46 7.94
C VAL A 253 26.15 24.44 8.62
N ARG A 254 27.37 24.59 8.11
CA ARG A 254 28.38 25.48 8.72
C ARG A 254 27.95 26.95 8.82
N PRO A 255 27.29 27.57 7.80
CA PRO A 255 26.91 28.97 7.89
C PRO A 255 25.91 29.23 9.02
N MET A 256 25.08 28.24 9.35
CA MET A 256 24.14 28.33 10.45
C MET A 256 24.84 28.10 11.80
N LEU A 257 25.72 27.11 11.93
CA LEU A 257 26.47 26.87 13.18
C LEU A 257 27.43 28.02 13.52
N ARG A 258 28.05 28.63 12.51
CA ARG A 258 28.98 29.76 12.69
C ARG A 258 28.28 31.04 13.16
N LYS A 259 26.98 31.22 12.87
CA LYS A 259 26.19 32.33 13.44
C LYS A 259 26.10 32.24 14.96
N ASP A 260 26.12 31.03 15.49
CA ASP A 260 26.07 30.76 16.93
C ASP A 260 27.47 30.57 17.54
N GLY A 261 28.53 30.90 16.80
CA GLY A 261 29.93 30.78 17.26
C GLY A 261 30.46 29.35 17.34
N GLY A 262 29.79 28.39 16.69
CA GLY A 262 30.21 27.00 16.58
C GLY A 262 30.64 26.60 15.17
N ASP A 263 31.08 25.36 15.02
CA ASP A 263 31.36 24.76 13.71
C ASP A 263 31.20 23.23 13.80
N ILE A 264 31.32 22.54 12.67
CA ILE A 264 31.25 21.09 12.57
C ILE A 264 32.39 20.56 11.71
N GLU A 265 32.98 19.44 12.07
CA GLU A 265 33.96 18.73 11.24
C GLU A 265 33.50 17.32 10.95
N ILE A 266 33.67 16.89 9.71
CA ILE A 266 33.45 15.51 9.30
C ILE A 266 34.75 14.76 9.57
N MET A 267 34.69 13.72 10.40
CA MET A 267 35.83 12.89 10.76
C MET A 267 35.94 11.66 9.87
N ASP A 268 34.81 11.04 9.57
CA ASP A 268 34.75 9.86 8.71
C ASP A 268 33.35 9.71 8.11
N ILE A 269 33.27 9.03 6.97
CA ILE A 269 32.01 8.66 6.33
C ILE A 269 32.09 7.19 5.95
N LYS A 270 31.27 6.36 6.60
CA LYS A 270 31.16 4.92 6.30
C LYS A 270 29.75 4.61 5.86
N ASP A 271 29.60 4.21 4.60
CA ASP A 271 28.30 3.99 3.97
C ASP A 271 27.38 5.23 4.13
N ASN A 272 26.34 5.13 4.96
CA ASN A 272 25.41 6.23 5.26
C ASN A 272 25.64 6.84 6.66
N LEU A 273 26.69 6.44 7.36
CA LEU A 273 27.04 6.97 8.68
C LEU A 273 28.08 8.08 8.52
N VAL A 274 27.68 9.30 8.90
CA VAL A 274 28.55 10.48 8.87
C VAL A 274 29.00 10.76 10.31
N TYR A 275 30.27 10.51 10.59
CA TYR A 275 30.88 10.75 11.89
C TYR A 275 31.37 12.19 11.94
N VAL A 276 30.87 12.96 12.90
CA VAL A 276 31.13 14.39 13.00
C VAL A 276 31.55 14.79 14.40
N HIS A 277 32.41 15.81 14.48
CA HIS A 277 32.80 16.44 15.72
C HIS A 277 32.36 17.91 15.69
N LEU A 278 31.60 18.33 16.70
CA LEU A 278 31.22 19.74 16.84
C LEU A 278 32.38 20.54 17.45
N ARG A 279 32.61 21.75 16.94
CA ARG A 279 33.67 22.66 17.38
C ARG A 279 33.10 24.00 17.85
N GLY A 280 33.93 24.80 18.51
CA GLY A 280 33.57 26.12 19.02
C GLY A 280 32.49 26.04 20.10
N ALA A 281 31.56 27.00 20.10
CA ALA A 281 30.47 27.06 21.07
C ALA A 281 29.58 25.79 21.08
N CYS A 282 29.55 25.03 19.98
CA CYS A 282 28.76 23.81 19.85
C CYS A 282 29.38 22.59 20.55
N ALA A 283 30.67 22.59 20.89
CA ALA A 283 31.35 21.42 21.47
C ALA A 283 30.89 21.08 22.91
N GLY A 284 30.41 22.08 23.66
CA GLY A 284 29.95 21.94 25.04
C GLY A 284 28.51 22.39 25.28
N CYS A 285 27.75 22.65 24.22
CA CYS A 285 26.39 23.17 24.32
C CYS A 285 25.41 22.05 24.68
N VAL A 286 24.51 22.30 25.65
CA VAL A 286 23.44 21.36 26.04
C VAL A 286 22.51 21.02 24.85
N GLY A 287 22.40 21.92 23.87
CA GLY A 287 21.62 21.73 22.64
C GLY A 287 22.34 20.95 21.53
N ALA A 288 23.62 20.61 21.69
CA ALA A 288 24.44 20.03 20.62
C ALA A 288 23.84 18.74 20.02
N GLY A 289 23.32 17.85 20.86
CA GLY A 289 22.69 16.61 20.40
C GLY A 289 21.39 16.84 19.61
N MET A 290 20.62 17.87 19.97
CA MET A 290 19.41 18.24 19.25
C MET A 290 19.75 18.88 17.90
N THR A 291 20.78 19.74 17.86
CA THR A 291 21.28 20.35 16.62
C THR A 291 21.80 19.28 15.64
N LEU A 292 22.57 18.30 16.10
CA LEU A 292 23.05 17.22 15.22
C LEU A 292 21.91 16.42 14.60
N LYS A 293 20.87 16.10 15.38
CA LYS A 293 19.79 15.23 14.93
C LYS A 293 18.70 15.97 14.13
N MET A 294 18.29 17.14 14.59
CA MET A 294 17.15 17.87 14.03
C MET A 294 17.54 18.82 12.90
N MET A 295 18.82 19.17 12.79
CA MET A 295 19.28 20.13 11.79
C MET A 295 20.32 19.48 10.87
N VAL A 296 21.43 18.94 11.39
CA VAL A 296 22.49 18.38 10.54
C VAL A 296 22.04 17.11 9.82
N GLU A 297 21.56 16.11 10.57
CA GLU A 297 21.08 14.85 10.00
C GLU A 297 19.88 15.07 9.07
N GLN A 298 18.93 15.91 9.49
CA GLN A 298 17.74 16.21 8.71
C GLN A 298 18.08 16.90 7.37
N THR A 299 18.98 17.89 7.39
CA THR A 299 19.41 18.60 6.16
C THR A 299 20.09 17.65 5.18
N LEU A 300 20.93 16.73 5.68
CA LEU A 300 21.62 15.75 4.84
C LEU A 300 20.64 14.69 4.30
N LYS A 301 19.65 14.27 5.08
CA LYS A 301 18.59 13.37 4.61
C LYS A 301 17.74 13.99 3.50
N GLU A 302 17.32 15.23 3.70
CA GLU A 302 16.45 15.94 2.76
C GLU A 302 17.16 16.25 1.44
N LYS A 303 18.46 16.54 1.49
CA LYS A 303 19.22 16.99 0.31
C LYS A 303 20.08 15.93 -0.35
N LEU A 304 20.32 14.77 0.29
CA LEU A 304 21.20 13.73 -0.24
C LEU A 304 20.61 12.32 -0.20
N ASP A 305 20.40 11.75 0.99
CA ASP A 305 19.91 10.38 1.16
C ASP A 305 19.26 10.20 2.53
N GLU A 306 17.99 9.79 2.56
CA GLU A 306 17.19 9.63 3.78
C GLU A 306 17.75 8.59 4.76
N ARG A 307 18.63 7.69 4.29
CA ARG A 307 19.30 6.67 5.11
C ARG A 307 20.45 7.23 5.96
N ILE A 308 20.86 8.49 5.74
CA ILE A 308 21.97 9.12 6.44
C ILE A 308 21.72 9.18 7.95
N LYS A 309 22.69 8.78 8.75
CA LYS A 309 22.70 9.02 10.21
C LYS A 309 23.95 9.77 10.60
N VAL A 310 23.79 10.78 11.44
CA VAL A 310 24.91 11.59 11.92
C VAL A 310 25.28 11.13 13.32
N ILE A 311 26.54 10.74 13.50
CA ILE A 311 27.05 10.23 14.78
C ILE A 311 28.06 11.23 15.32
N ALA A 312 27.80 11.72 16.54
CA ALA A 312 28.76 12.51 17.29
C ALA A 312 29.91 11.61 17.77
N VAL A 313 31.15 12.02 17.53
CA VAL A 313 32.39 11.37 18.01
C VAL A 313 33.25 12.33 18.81
#